data_AF-I8R1I5-F1
#
_entry.id   AF-I8R1I5-F1
#
_cell.length_a   1.000
_cell.length_b   1.000
_cell.length_c   1.000
_cell.angle_alpha   90.00
_cell.angle_beta   90.00
_cell.angle_gamma   90.00
#
_symmetry.space_group_name_H-M   'P 1'
#
loop_
_entity.id
_entity.type
_entity.pdbx_description
1 polymer ?
#
loop_
_entity_poly.entity_id
_entity_poly.type
_entity_poly.pdbx_seq_one_letter_code
_entity_poly.pdbx_strand_id
1 'polypeptide(L)'
;MPLNNDQDEFLDLTILTYLKKLGPEYAKLLARRLGLSLEESRKRLQSLEERGLIKRVERRIVKYYHRRRKSVKHRNHTYYELTREGELFLRQARKEIDINFDIEYPNR
;
A
#
# COMPACT_ATOMS: atom_id res chain seq x y z
N MET A 1 6.66 8.21 -24.19
CA MET A 1 7.92 8.17 -23.42
C MET A 1 7.73 7.25 -22.22
N PRO A 2 8.26 6.02 -22.18
CA PRO A 2 8.37 5.27 -20.95
C PRO A 2 9.85 5.07 -20.61
N LEU A 3 10.37 5.86 -19.67
CA LEU A 3 11.72 5.71 -19.11
C LEU A 3 11.69 5.49 -17.57
N ASN A 4 10.53 5.19 -16.99
CA ASN A 4 10.33 5.15 -15.54
C ASN A 4 9.93 3.78 -14.96
N ASN A 5 9.94 2.70 -15.75
CA ASN A 5 9.31 1.43 -15.36
C ASN A 5 9.84 0.85 -14.03
N ASP A 6 11.14 1.00 -13.76
CA ASP A 6 11.77 0.45 -12.56
C ASP A 6 11.47 1.28 -11.30
N GLN A 7 11.39 2.61 -11.41
CA GLN A 7 11.02 3.50 -10.30
C GLN A 7 9.54 3.33 -9.92
N ASP A 8 8.73 3.17 -10.96
CA ASP A 8 7.30 2.90 -10.88
C ASP A 8 7.01 1.58 -10.16
N GLU A 9 7.74 0.53 -10.52
CA GLU A 9 7.65 -0.78 -9.88
C GLU A 9 8.15 -0.75 -8.43
N PHE A 10 9.26 -0.07 -8.16
CA PHE A 10 9.75 0.13 -6.80
C PHE A 10 8.71 0.84 -5.92
N LEU A 11 8.05 1.88 -6.45
CA LEU A 11 7.01 2.62 -5.74
C LEU A 11 5.78 1.74 -5.45
N ASP A 12 5.36 0.93 -6.42
CA ASP A 12 4.27 -0.03 -6.26
C ASP A 12 4.57 -1.05 -5.17
N LEU A 13 5.78 -1.63 -5.17
CA LEU A 13 6.25 -2.55 -4.11
C LEU A 13 6.32 -1.87 -2.75
N THR A 14 6.70 -0.60 -2.72
CA THR A 14 6.70 0.21 -1.50
C THR A 14 5.27 0.34 -0.97
N ILE A 15 4.30 0.73 -1.80
CA ILE A 15 2.88 0.86 -1.42
C ILE A 15 2.33 -0.46 -0.86
N LEU A 16 2.59 -1.58 -1.55
CA LEU A 16 2.17 -2.90 -1.08
C LEU A 16 2.76 -3.24 0.29
N THR A 17 4.04 -2.94 0.51
CA THR A 17 4.67 -3.17 1.81
C THR A 17 4.05 -2.30 2.91
N TYR A 18 3.74 -1.05 2.62
CA TYR A 18 3.05 -0.16 3.54
C TYR A 18 1.69 -0.73 3.97
N LEU A 19 0.88 -1.16 3.00
CA LEU A 19 -0.44 -1.76 3.27
C LEU A 19 -0.32 -3.05 4.08
N LYS A 20 0.68 -3.90 3.82
CA LYS A 20 0.93 -5.13 4.59
C LYS A 20 1.31 -4.82 6.05
N LYS A 21 2.22 -3.86 6.27
CA LYS A 21 2.80 -3.57 7.60
C LYS A 21 1.92 -2.67 8.47
N LEU A 22 1.24 -1.70 7.84
CA LEU A 22 0.49 -0.67 8.55
C LEU A 22 -1.02 -0.90 8.49
N GLY A 23 -1.49 -1.80 7.63
CA GLY A 23 -2.90 -2.07 7.38
C GLY A 23 -3.48 -1.18 6.29
N PRO A 24 -4.80 -1.21 6.10
CA PRO A 24 -5.44 -0.47 5.03
C PRO A 24 -5.22 1.04 5.18
N GLU A 25 -4.90 1.72 4.07
CA GLU A 25 -4.67 3.16 4.02
C GLU A 25 -5.34 3.79 2.79
N TYR A 26 -5.35 5.12 2.73
CA TYR A 26 -5.99 5.92 1.68
C TYR A 26 -4.97 6.79 0.93
N ALA A 27 -5.29 7.17 -0.31
CA ALA A 27 -4.39 7.86 -1.23
C ALA A 27 -3.68 9.08 -0.63
N LYS A 28 -4.42 9.98 0.04
CA LYS A 28 -3.82 11.20 0.62
C LYS A 28 -2.76 10.92 1.69
N LEU A 29 -2.91 9.85 2.47
CA LEU A 29 -1.89 9.48 3.46
C LEU A 29 -0.67 8.83 2.82
N LEU A 30 -0.88 7.99 1.80
CA LEU A 30 0.22 7.39 1.03
C LEU A 30 1.02 8.46 0.31
N ALA A 31 0.35 9.41 -0.35
CA ALA A 31 0.99 10.57 -0.96
C ALA A 31 1.90 11.32 0.02
N ARG A 32 1.39 11.64 1.21
CA ARG A 32 2.19 12.32 2.26
C ARG A 32 3.40 11.50 2.72
N ARG A 33 3.25 10.18 2.88
CA ARG A 33 4.33 9.30 3.38
C ARG A 33 5.40 9.03 2.34
N LEU A 34 5.02 8.99 1.06
CA LEU A 34 5.90 8.65 -0.05
C LEU A 34 6.40 9.87 -0.82
N GLY A 35 6.05 11.10 -0.38
CA GLY A 35 6.44 12.33 -1.07
C GLY A 35 5.81 12.49 -2.45
N LEU A 36 4.67 11.85 -2.71
CA LEU A 36 3.98 11.89 -4.01
C LEU A 36 2.93 12.99 -4.07
N SER A 37 2.54 13.36 -5.28
CA SER A 37 1.28 14.09 -5.48
C SER A 37 0.08 13.18 -5.14
N LEU A 38 -1.06 13.79 -4.80
CA LEU A 38 -2.30 13.04 -4.56
C LEU A 38 -2.77 12.30 -5.83
N GLU A 39 -2.57 12.91 -7.00
CA GLU A 39 -2.91 12.33 -8.29
C GLU A 39 -2.07 11.08 -8.57
N GLU A 40 -0.75 11.17 -8.37
CA GLU A 40 0.15 10.04 -8.58
C GLU A 40 -0.18 8.88 -7.62
N SER A 41 -0.43 9.19 -6.35
CA SER A 41 -0.86 8.16 -5.40
C SER A 41 -2.18 7.49 -5.81
N ARG A 42 -3.14 8.23 -6.38
CA ARG A 42 -4.40 7.65 -6.89
C ARG A 42 -4.14 6.77 -8.11
N LYS A 43 -3.33 7.23 -9.05
CA LYS A 43 -2.98 6.50 -10.27
C LYS A 43 -2.32 5.15 -9.95
N ARG A 44 -1.39 5.14 -8.99
CA ARG A 44 -0.73 3.92 -8.50
C ARG A 44 -1.71 2.95 -7.86
N LEU A 45 -2.57 3.45 -6.95
CA LEU A 45 -3.58 2.63 -6.30
C LEU A 45 -4.57 2.04 -7.32
N GLN A 46 -4.97 2.83 -8.32
CA GLN A 46 -5.83 2.35 -9.39
C GLN A 46 -5.14 1.23 -10.19
N SER A 47 -3.89 1.43 -10.62
CA SER A 47 -3.15 0.39 -11.35
C SER A 47 -2.98 -0.89 -10.54
N LEU A 48 -2.66 -0.79 -9.24
CA LEU A 48 -2.56 -1.93 -8.34
C LEU A 48 -3.91 -2.63 -8.11
N GLU A 49 -5.02 -1.88 -8.09
CA GLU A 49 -6.38 -2.41 -8.00
C GLU A 49 -6.77 -3.16 -9.29
N GLU A 50 -6.49 -2.58 -10.46
CA GLU A 50 -6.73 -3.19 -11.78
C GLU A 50 -5.92 -4.48 -11.96
N ARG A 51 -4.71 -4.55 -11.39
CA ARG A 51 -3.87 -5.76 -11.33
C ARG A 51 -4.34 -6.79 -10.28
N GLY A 52 -5.36 -6.47 -9.48
CA GLY A 52 -5.89 -7.35 -8.44
C GLY A 52 -4.99 -7.51 -7.20
N LEU A 53 -3.95 -6.69 -7.04
CA LEU A 53 -3.00 -6.78 -5.92
C LEU A 53 -3.53 -6.11 -4.64
N ILE A 54 -4.41 -5.13 -4.82
CA ILE A 54 -5.13 -4.46 -3.72
C ILE A 54 -6.61 -4.40 -4.04
N LYS A 55 -7.43 -4.17 -3.01
CA LYS A 55 -8.87 -3.96 -3.15
C LYS A 55 -9.37 -2.88 -2.22
N ARG A 56 -10.51 -2.27 -2.55
CA ARG A 56 -11.18 -1.32 -1.66
C ARG A 56 -11.75 -2.03 -0.44
N VAL A 57 -11.61 -1.39 0.71
CA VAL A 57 -12.25 -1.84 1.95
C VAL A 57 -13.73 -1.45 1.90
N GLU A 58 -14.62 -2.45 1.80
CA GLU A 58 -16.07 -2.24 1.71
C GLU A 58 -16.74 -1.93 3.06
N ARG A 59 -16.10 -2.31 4.17
CA ARG A 59 -16.64 -2.11 5.51
C ARG A 59 -16.57 -0.64 5.93
N ARG A 60 -17.61 -0.15 6.60
CA ARG A 60 -17.69 1.22 7.15
C ARG A 60 -16.63 1.50 8.23
N ILE A 61 -16.20 0.44 8.93
CA ILE A 61 -15.12 0.51 9.92
C ILE A 61 -13.93 -0.25 9.36
N VAL A 62 -12.83 0.46 9.17
CA VAL A 62 -11.54 -0.12 8.78
C VAL A 62 -10.84 -0.60 10.04
N LYS A 63 -10.65 -1.91 10.16
CA LYS A 63 -9.97 -2.53 11.29
C LYS A 63 -8.67 -3.16 10.82
N TYR A 64 -7.60 -2.98 11.58
CA TYR A 64 -6.35 -3.68 11.38
C TYR A 64 -5.77 -4.09 12.72
N TYR A 65 -5.42 -5.37 12.83
CA TYR A 65 -4.86 -5.96 14.03
C TYR A 65 -3.56 -6.67 13.68
N HIS A 66 -2.47 -6.18 14.25
CA HIS A 66 -1.14 -6.76 14.16
C HIS A 66 -0.50 -6.74 15.55
N ARG A 67 0.47 -7.64 15.81
CA ARG A 67 1.11 -7.77 17.13
C ARG A 67 1.67 -6.44 17.66
N ARG A 68 2.16 -5.58 16.76
CA ARG A 68 2.74 -4.26 17.07
C ARG A 68 1.77 -3.08 16.86
N ARG A 69 0.61 -3.27 16.24
CA ARG A 69 -0.30 -2.17 15.88
C ARG A 69 -1.75 -2.62 15.84
N LYS A 70 -2.62 -1.86 16.51
CA LYS A 70 -4.07 -1.96 16.35
C LYS A 70 -4.61 -0.63 15.83
N SER A 71 -5.44 -0.66 14.79
CA SER A 71 -6.13 0.52 14.28
C SER A 71 -7.59 0.23 13.99
N VAL A 72 -8.45 1.15 14.39
CA VAL A 72 -9.89 1.15 14.10
C VAL A 72 -10.19 2.56 13.60
N LYS A 73 -10.65 2.68 12.37
CA LYS A 73 -10.93 3.96 11.72
C LYS A 73 -12.33 3.95 11.11
N HIS A 74 -13.07 5.05 11.23
CA HIS A 74 -14.28 5.24 10.44
C HIS A 74 -13.89 5.58 8.99
N ARG A 75 -14.53 4.93 8.02
CA ARG A 75 -14.18 5.06 6.61
C ARG A 75 -14.74 6.35 6.01
N ASN A 76 -14.00 7.45 6.14
CA ASN A 76 -14.31 8.75 5.51
C ASN A 76 -13.66 8.92 4.13
N HIS A 77 -12.81 7.98 3.74
CA HIS A 77 -12.08 7.96 2.46
C HIS A 77 -12.12 6.55 1.87
N THR A 78 -11.74 6.41 0.60
CA THR A 78 -11.50 5.08 0.02
C THR A 78 -10.21 4.52 0.62
N TYR A 79 -10.34 3.45 1.40
CA TYR A 79 -9.21 2.69 1.91
C TYR A 79 -8.96 1.49 1.01
N TYR A 80 -7.69 1.17 0.83
CA TYR A 80 -7.25 0.00 0.09
C TYR A 80 -6.55 -0.97 1.04
N GLU A 81 -6.80 -2.27 0.86
CA GLU A 81 -6.13 -3.34 1.57
C GLU A 81 -5.50 -4.34 0.59
N LEU A 82 -4.47 -5.05 1.04
CA LEU A 82 -3.83 -6.08 0.22
C LEU A 82 -4.80 -7.24 -0.05
N THR A 83 -4.77 -7.74 -1.27
CA THR A 83 -5.40 -9.03 -1.59
C THR A 83 -4.47 -10.19 -1.28
N ARG A 84 -4.98 -11.41 -1.34
CA ARG A 84 -4.16 -12.62 -1.24
C ARG A 84 -3.10 -12.69 -2.35
N GLU A 85 -3.49 -12.35 -3.57
CA GLU A 85 -2.61 -12.22 -4.74
C GLU A 85 -1.50 -11.20 -4.50
N GLY A 86 -1.85 -10.00 -4.00
CA GLY A 86 -0.88 -8.98 -3.62
C GLY A 86 0.13 -9.42 -2.57
N GLU A 87 -0.28 -10.26 -1.61
CA GLU A 87 0.63 -10.81 -0.61
C GLU A 87 1.63 -11.82 -1.20
N LEU A 88 1.17 -12.65 -2.13
CA LEU A 88 2.01 -13.62 -2.83
C LEU A 88 3.00 -12.90 -3.75
N PHE A 89 2.51 -11.93 -4.51
CA PHE A 89 3.34 -11.07 -5.37
C PHE A 89 4.45 -10.39 -4.55
N LEU A 90 4.10 -9.72 -3.44
CA LEU A 90 5.08 -9.04 -2.59
C LEU A 90 6.10 -10.03 -1.99
N ARG A 91 5.68 -11.24 -1.63
CA ARG A 91 6.58 -12.27 -1.10
C ARG A 91 7.57 -12.74 -2.16
N GLN A 92 7.14 -12.87 -3.42
CA GLN A 92 8.02 -13.26 -4.52
C GLN A 92 9.01 -12.15 -4.85
N ALA A 93 8.52 -10.91 -5.01
CA ALA A 93 9.36 -9.74 -5.29
C ALA A 93 10.44 -9.52 -4.22
N ARG A 94 10.14 -9.77 -2.94
CA ARG A 94 11.12 -9.69 -1.84
C ARG A 94 12.23 -10.74 -1.87
N LYS A 95 12.05 -11.84 -2.61
CA LYS A 95 13.12 -12.84 -2.79
C LYS A 95 14.04 -12.45 -3.93
N GLU A 96 13.48 -11.84 -4.96
CA GLU A 96 14.21 -11.43 -6.17
C GLU A 96 14.97 -10.13 -5.93
N ILE A 97 14.37 -9.24 -5.17
CA ILE A 97 14.94 -7.96 -4.79
C ILE A 97 15.11 -8.02 -3.27
N ASP A 98 16.35 -7.93 -2.77
CA ASP A 98 16.68 -7.90 -1.34
C ASP A 98 16.20 -6.59 -0.69
N ILE A 99 14.88 -6.35 -0.70
CA ILE A 99 14.29 -5.11 -0.22
C ILE A 99 13.95 -5.24 1.26
N ASN A 100 14.88 -4.75 2.09
CA ASN A 100 14.57 -4.41 3.48
C ASN A 100 13.81 -3.07 3.53
N PHE A 101 12.50 -3.15 3.31
CA PHE A 101 11.59 -2.07 3.70
C PHE A 101 11.40 -2.08 5.22
N ASP A 102 12.40 -1.61 5.96
CA ASP A 102 12.28 -1.25 7.37
C ASP A 102 11.45 0.03 7.53
N ILE A 103 10.20 -0.03 7.10
CA ILE A 103 9.21 1.02 7.33
C ILE A 103 8.94 1.05 8.83
N GLU A 104 9.48 2.01 9.56
CA GLU A 104 9.18 2.15 10.97
C GLU A 104 7.67 2.34 11.17
N TYR A 105 7.14 1.81 12.27
CA TYR A 105 5.79 2.14 12.66
C TYR A 105 5.78 3.63 12.99
N PRO A 106 5.05 4.48 12.25
CA PRO A 106 5.05 5.90 12.57
C PRO A 106 4.51 6.08 13.98
N ASN A 107 5.27 6.80 14.81
CA ASN A 107 4.80 7.25 16.12
C ASN A 107 3.53 8.08 15.89
N ARG A 108 2.48 7.74 16.65
CA ARG A 108 1.17 8.40 16.54
C ARG A 108 1.21 9.78 17.16
#